data_AF-A0A2G9SD63-F1
#
_entry.id   AF-A0A2G9SD63-F1
#
_cell.length_a   1.000
_cell.length_b   1.000
_cell.length_c   1.000
_cell.angle_alpha   90.00
_cell.angle_beta   90.00
_cell.angle_gamma   90.00
#
_symmetry.space_group_name_H-M   'P 1'
#
loop_
_entity.id
_entity.type
_entity.pdbx_description
1 polymer ?
#
loop_
_entity_poly.entity_id
_entity_poly.type
_entity_poly.pdbx_seq_one_letter_code
_entity_poly.pdbx_strand_id
1 'polypeptide(L)'
;MLHTFWVDAENYSSLTRPWYSSHTPFPLRYYLPGKMSREASNRILVTKGQPPLYSLNEVEAQVYKDAKECLNLLSNRLGASHYFFGEMPTSLDAFVFGFLAPLYKAHLSKIQLQEHLKQLPNLCELCDRILGAYFTENAEGSSPAGQEAIDANLQKLTQLVNQESNLIEKMDDNLWRSPQNRPRALHPTPSSADRDSSQFLKP
;
A
#
# COMPACT_ATOMS: atom_id res chain seq x y z
N MET A 1 15.88 -4.76 -10.80
CA MET A 1 14.74 -3.84 -10.55
C MET A 1 13.44 -4.57 -10.26
N LEU A 2 12.80 -5.20 -11.24
CA LEU A 2 11.50 -5.88 -11.02
C LEU A 2 11.55 -6.87 -9.84
N HIS A 3 12.55 -7.74 -9.81
CA HIS A 3 12.77 -8.67 -8.70
C HIS A 3 12.95 -7.95 -7.37
N THR A 4 13.92 -7.03 -7.29
CA THR A 4 14.30 -6.29 -6.08
C THR A 4 13.14 -5.55 -5.40
N PHE A 5 12.22 -4.96 -6.16
CA PHE A 5 11.12 -4.16 -5.59
C PHE A 5 9.84 -4.95 -5.38
N TRP A 6 9.52 -5.91 -6.25
CA TRP A 6 8.19 -6.54 -6.28
C TRP A 6 8.16 -8.03 -5.93
N VAL A 7 9.31 -8.70 -5.92
CA VAL A 7 9.42 -10.14 -5.67
C VAL A 7 10.22 -10.44 -4.40
N ASP A 8 11.31 -9.70 -4.16
CA ASP A 8 12.08 -9.82 -2.92
C ASP A 8 11.20 -9.51 -1.71
N ALA A 9 11.01 -10.49 -0.83
CA ALA A 9 10.03 -10.42 0.24
C ALA A 9 10.34 -9.32 1.27
N GLU A 10 11.62 -9.13 1.59
CA GLU A 10 12.06 -8.12 2.55
C GLU A 10 11.82 -6.71 2.00
N ASN A 11 12.34 -6.41 0.81
CA ASN A 11 12.17 -5.10 0.19
C ASN A 11 10.70 -4.78 -0.15
N TYR A 12 9.94 -5.78 -0.59
CA TYR A 12 8.53 -5.59 -0.91
C TYR A 12 7.71 -5.24 0.34
N SER A 13 7.94 -5.94 1.45
CA SER A 13 7.20 -5.72 2.69
C SER A 13 7.63 -4.46 3.43
N SER A 14 8.93 -4.12 3.44
CA SER A 14 9.47 -2.99 4.19
C SER A 14 9.33 -1.65 3.46
N LEU A 15 9.47 -1.64 2.13
CA LEU A 15 9.51 -0.42 1.33
C LEU A 15 8.40 -0.35 0.28
N THR A 16 8.39 -1.28 -0.68
CA THR A 16 7.59 -1.10 -1.90
C THR A 16 6.08 -1.09 -1.62
N ARG A 17 5.57 -2.08 -0.90
CA ARG A 17 4.15 -2.18 -0.57
C ARG A 17 3.66 -0.98 0.25
N PRO A 18 4.28 -0.61 1.39
CA PRO A 18 3.79 0.53 2.17
C PRO A 18 3.88 1.84 1.39
N TRP A 19 4.97 2.08 0.64
CA TRP A 19 5.13 3.29 -0.17
C TRP A 19 4.06 3.41 -1.26
N TYR A 20 3.79 2.34 -2.02
CA TYR A 20 2.71 2.36 -3.01
C TYR A 20 1.34 2.47 -2.37
N SER A 21 1.11 1.82 -1.22
CA SER A 21 -0.18 1.84 -0.52
C SER A 21 -0.50 3.19 0.12
N SER A 22 0.49 4.04 0.40
CA SER A 22 0.27 5.39 0.92
C SER A 22 0.00 6.42 -0.16
N HIS A 23 0.54 6.22 -1.37
CA HIS A 23 0.36 7.13 -2.52
C HIS A 23 -0.75 6.69 -3.48
N THR A 24 -1.60 5.74 -3.09
CA THR A 24 -2.72 5.27 -3.90
C THR A 24 -4.03 5.42 -3.13
N PRO A 25 -5.07 5.98 -3.74
CA PRO A 25 -6.34 6.20 -3.06
C PRO A 25 -7.07 4.86 -2.81
N PHE A 26 -7.96 4.87 -1.83
CA PHE A 26 -8.95 3.81 -1.67
C PHE A 26 -9.83 3.70 -2.93
N PRO A 27 -10.17 2.49 -3.40
CA PRO A 27 -9.85 1.16 -2.85
C PRO A 27 -8.54 0.55 -3.39
N LEU A 28 -7.90 1.19 -4.37
CA LEU A 28 -6.76 0.63 -5.09
C LEU A 28 -5.56 0.30 -4.21
N ARG A 29 -5.37 1.00 -3.09
CA ARG A 29 -4.27 0.73 -2.14
C ARG A 29 -4.16 -0.72 -1.68
N TYR A 30 -5.28 -1.45 -1.58
CA TYR A 30 -5.30 -2.83 -1.10
C TYR A 30 -5.07 -3.85 -2.23
N TYR A 31 -5.41 -3.48 -3.46
CA TYR A 31 -5.37 -4.36 -4.61
C TYR A 31 -4.11 -4.18 -5.45
N LEU A 32 -3.72 -2.93 -5.70
CA LEU A 32 -2.70 -2.57 -6.68
C LEU A 32 -1.31 -3.13 -6.35
N PRO A 33 -0.77 -3.02 -5.12
CA PRO A 33 0.52 -3.61 -4.80
C PRO A 33 0.55 -5.13 -5.01
N GLY A 34 -0.52 -5.83 -4.61
CA GLY A 34 -0.64 -7.27 -4.79
C GLY A 34 -0.72 -7.68 -6.26
N LYS A 35 -1.47 -6.93 -7.09
CA LYS A 35 -1.53 -7.15 -8.54
C LYS A 35 -0.14 -6.99 -9.17
N MET A 36 0.58 -5.91 -8.83
CA MET A 36 1.90 -5.62 -9.38
C MET A 36 2.95 -6.66 -8.97
N SER A 37 2.94 -7.09 -7.70
CA SER A 37 3.82 -8.16 -7.21
C SER A 37 3.56 -9.49 -7.93
N ARG A 38 2.29 -9.87 -8.11
CA ARG A 38 1.93 -11.09 -8.85
C ARG A 38 2.39 -11.02 -10.31
N GLU A 39 2.18 -9.89 -10.98
CA GLU A 39 2.63 -9.68 -12.35
C GLU A 39 4.16 -9.75 -12.47
N ALA A 40 4.87 -9.17 -11.52
CA ALA A 40 6.33 -9.23 -11.47
C ALA A 40 6.85 -10.67 -11.36
N SER A 41 6.28 -11.46 -10.45
CA SER A 41 6.63 -12.86 -10.26
C SER A 41 6.32 -13.69 -11.51
N ASN A 42 5.14 -13.51 -12.12
CA ASN A 42 4.76 -14.20 -13.35
C ASN A 42 5.71 -13.90 -14.50
N ARG A 43 6.12 -12.63 -14.67
CA ARG A 43 7.06 -12.25 -15.73
C ARG A 43 8.44 -12.89 -15.55
N ILE A 44 8.96 -12.91 -14.33
CA ILE A 44 10.25 -13.57 -14.05
C ILE A 44 10.14 -15.07 -14.33
N LEU A 45 9.04 -15.69 -13.92
CA LEU A 45 8.78 -17.10 -14.10
C LEU A 45 8.69 -17.51 -15.57
N VAL A 46 8.01 -16.71 -16.40
CA VAL A 46 7.91 -16.96 -17.85
C VAL A 46 9.27 -16.81 -18.55
N THR A 47 10.08 -15.84 -18.14
CA THR A 47 11.39 -15.58 -18.78
C THR A 47 12.48 -16.54 -18.30
N LYS A 48 12.44 -16.99 -17.04
CA LYS A 48 13.51 -17.79 -16.42
C LYS A 48 13.14 -19.27 -16.23
N GLY A 49 11.86 -19.64 -16.32
CA GLY A 49 11.37 -21.02 -16.18
C GLY A 49 10.82 -21.34 -14.78
N GLN A 50 10.03 -22.42 -14.69
CA GLN A 50 9.42 -22.92 -13.44
C GLN A 50 10.24 -24.07 -12.82
N PRO A 51 10.14 -24.30 -11.49
CA PRO A 51 10.52 -25.57 -10.89
C PRO A 51 9.78 -26.75 -11.54
N PRO A 52 10.40 -27.95 -11.67
CA PRO A 52 11.69 -28.37 -11.10
C PRO A 52 12.92 -28.06 -11.98
N LEU A 53 12.76 -27.39 -13.12
CA LEU A 53 13.87 -27.11 -14.04
C LEU A 53 14.90 -26.14 -13.44
N TYR A 54 14.44 -25.22 -12.57
CA TYR A 54 15.26 -24.28 -11.82
C TYR A 54 14.70 -24.11 -10.40
N SER A 55 15.58 -24.00 -9.41
CA SER A 55 15.19 -23.57 -8.07
C SER A 55 14.99 -22.05 -8.02
N LEU A 56 14.13 -21.57 -7.12
CA LEU A 56 13.89 -20.13 -6.95
C LEU A 56 15.18 -19.37 -6.62
N ASN A 57 16.07 -19.99 -5.84
CA ASN A 57 17.35 -19.40 -5.45
C ASN A 57 18.31 -19.27 -6.64
N GLU A 58 18.33 -20.23 -7.55
CA GLU A 58 19.14 -20.16 -8.78
C GLU A 58 18.64 -19.05 -9.71
N VAL A 59 17.31 -18.96 -9.88
CA VAL A 59 16.70 -17.89 -10.68
C VAL A 59 17.03 -16.53 -10.08
N GLU A 60 16.91 -16.37 -8.77
CA GLU A 60 17.28 -15.15 -8.06
C GLU A 60 18.76 -14.81 -8.28
N ALA A 61 19.67 -15.76 -8.04
CA ALA A 61 21.11 -15.57 -8.22
C ALA A 61 21.45 -15.13 -9.65
N GLN A 62 20.83 -15.76 -10.66
CA GLN A 62 21.02 -15.39 -12.05
C GLN A 62 20.49 -13.98 -12.34
N VAL A 63 19.31 -13.62 -11.83
CA VAL A 63 18.75 -12.26 -12.00
C VAL A 63 19.67 -11.20 -11.39
N TYR A 64 20.26 -11.45 -10.22
CA TYR A 64 21.23 -10.54 -9.63
C TYR A 64 22.53 -10.47 -10.43
N LYS A 65 23.02 -11.60 -10.94
CA LYS A 65 24.21 -11.65 -11.81
C LYS A 65 24.01 -10.81 -13.08
N ASP A 66 22.92 -11.07 -13.80
CA ASP A 66 22.55 -10.35 -15.03
C ASP A 66 22.41 -8.85 -14.77
N ALA A 67 21.80 -8.47 -13.63
CA ALA A 67 21.63 -7.08 -13.25
C ALA A 67 22.98 -6.37 -13.00
N LYS A 68 23.91 -7.01 -12.28
CA LYS A 68 25.26 -6.45 -12.05
C LYS A 68 26.04 -6.30 -13.35
N GLU A 69 25.96 -7.29 -14.23
CA GLU A 69 26.59 -7.21 -15.56
C GLU A 69 26.00 -6.06 -16.40
N CYS A 70 24.68 -5.90 -16.41
CA CYS A 70 24.02 -4.78 -17.07
C CYS A 70 24.48 -3.42 -16.54
N LEU A 71 24.61 -3.26 -15.21
CA LEU A 71 25.15 -2.05 -14.61
C LEU A 71 26.61 -1.78 -15.04
N ASN A 72 27.44 -2.82 -15.09
CA ASN A 72 28.82 -2.70 -15.58
C ASN A 72 28.86 -2.27 -17.05
N LEU A 73 28.00 -2.84 -17.91
CA LEU A 73 27.90 -2.45 -19.32
C LEU A 73 27.46 -0.99 -19.49
N LEU A 74 26.48 -0.53 -18.69
CA LEU A 74 26.06 0.87 -18.68
C LEU A 74 27.19 1.78 -18.21
N SER A 75 27.89 1.43 -17.14
CA SER A 75 29.03 2.20 -16.63
C SER A 75 30.16 2.28 -17.68
N ASN A 76 30.51 1.15 -18.31
CA ASN A 76 31.50 1.11 -19.38
C ASN A 76 31.07 1.97 -20.59
N ARG A 77 29.78 1.96 -20.93
CA ARG A 77 29.25 2.73 -22.04
C ARG A 77 29.22 4.24 -21.75
N LEU A 78 28.93 4.63 -20.51
CA LEU A 78 28.98 6.05 -20.09
C LEU A 78 30.43 6.55 -20.06
N GLY A 79 31.36 5.71 -19.58
CA GLY A 79 32.77 6.05 -19.49
C GLY A 79 32.98 7.29 -18.63
N ALA A 80 33.70 8.27 -19.19
CA ALA A 80 33.96 9.58 -18.59
C ALA A 80 33.01 10.68 -19.10
N SER A 81 32.02 10.35 -19.93
CA SER A 81 31.07 11.33 -20.46
C SER A 81 30.03 11.71 -19.41
N HIS A 82 29.49 12.93 -19.49
CA HIS A 82 28.37 13.33 -18.64
C HIS A 82 27.12 12.51 -18.96
N TYR A 83 26.76 12.37 -20.25
CA TYR A 83 25.61 11.60 -20.70
C TYR A 83 26.02 10.53 -21.73
N PHE A 84 25.13 9.57 -22.00
CA PHE A 84 25.43 8.43 -22.88
C PHE A 84 25.82 8.82 -24.32
N PHE A 85 25.43 10.01 -24.77
CA PHE A 85 25.72 10.53 -26.11
C PHE A 85 26.41 11.91 -26.10
N GLY A 86 27.11 12.25 -25.01
CA GLY A 86 27.93 13.46 -24.91
C GLY A 86 27.50 14.39 -23.78
N GLU A 87 27.39 15.69 -24.09
CA GLU A 87 27.19 16.76 -23.09
C GLU A 87 25.73 17.08 -22.79
N MET A 88 24.78 16.60 -23.61
CA MET A 88 23.35 16.86 -23.43
C MET A 88 22.60 15.58 -23.03
N PRO A 89 21.62 15.65 -22.13
CA PRO A 89 20.82 14.50 -21.75
C PRO A 89 19.96 14.01 -22.91
N THR A 90 19.85 12.70 -23.03
CA THR A 90 19.06 12.03 -24.07
C THR A 90 17.92 11.19 -23.47
N SER A 91 17.06 10.67 -24.35
CA SER A 91 16.01 9.73 -23.96
C SER A 91 16.58 8.47 -23.30
N LEU A 92 17.78 8.03 -23.68
CA LEU A 92 18.46 6.91 -23.04
C LEU A 92 18.85 7.24 -21.60
N ASP A 93 19.38 8.44 -21.35
CA ASP A 93 19.73 8.90 -20.00
C ASP A 93 18.49 8.92 -19.10
N ALA A 94 17.37 9.45 -19.60
CA ALA A 94 16.10 9.46 -18.87
C ALA A 94 15.57 8.05 -18.58
N PHE A 95 15.68 7.13 -19.55
CA PHE A 95 15.27 5.74 -19.38
C PHE A 95 16.13 5.03 -18.33
N VAL A 96 17.46 5.13 -18.44
CA VAL A 96 18.41 4.54 -17.48
C VAL A 96 18.20 5.14 -16.09
N PHE A 97 18.06 6.46 -16.01
CA PHE A 97 17.76 7.19 -14.78
C PHE A 97 16.50 6.66 -14.07
N GLY A 98 15.43 6.40 -14.82
CA GLY A 98 14.17 5.86 -14.26
C GLY A 98 14.34 4.53 -13.54
N PHE A 99 15.37 3.76 -13.87
CA PHE A 99 15.74 2.55 -13.13
C PHE A 99 16.80 2.80 -12.06
N LEU A 100 17.83 3.59 -12.36
CA LEU A 100 18.94 3.78 -11.44
C LEU A 100 18.54 4.64 -10.23
N ALA A 101 17.78 5.71 -10.40
CA ALA A 101 17.45 6.62 -9.32
C ALA A 101 16.66 5.96 -8.18
N PRO A 102 15.59 5.17 -8.45
CA PRO A 102 14.92 4.43 -7.38
C PRO A 102 15.86 3.43 -6.70
N LEU A 103 16.70 2.71 -7.43
CA LEU A 103 17.65 1.77 -6.85
C LEU A 103 18.69 2.46 -5.98
N TYR A 104 19.16 3.63 -6.41
CA TYR A 104 20.21 4.39 -5.76
C TYR A 104 19.72 5.11 -4.50
N LYS A 105 18.52 5.72 -4.55
CA LYS A 105 17.99 6.56 -3.46
C LYS A 105 17.05 5.83 -2.50
N ALA A 106 16.50 4.67 -2.87
CA ALA A 106 15.60 3.91 -1.99
C ALA A 106 16.32 3.35 -0.74
N HIS A 107 15.61 3.33 0.38
CA HIS A 107 16.03 2.62 1.59
C HIS A 107 15.61 1.15 1.52
N LEU A 108 16.45 0.32 0.88
CA LEU A 108 16.21 -1.11 0.73
C LEU A 108 16.75 -1.89 1.94
N SER A 109 16.07 -2.97 2.32
CA SER A 109 16.54 -3.91 3.35
C SER A 109 17.64 -4.81 2.78
N LYS A 110 17.41 -5.39 1.60
CA LYS A 110 18.41 -6.16 0.85
C LYS A 110 19.13 -5.26 -0.14
N ILE A 111 20.34 -4.85 0.22
CA ILE A 111 21.10 -3.79 -0.47
C ILE A 111 22.11 -4.30 -1.52
N GLN A 112 22.25 -5.61 -1.76
CA GLN A 112 23.31 -6.19 -2.59
C GLN A 112 23.48 -5.55 -3.98
N LEU A 113 22.37 -5.23 -4.67
CA LEU A 113 22.41 -4.59 -5.99
C LEU A 113 22.67 -3.09 -5.88
N GLN A 114 22.17 -2.45 -4.82
CA GLN A 114 22.42 -1.04 -4.53
C GLN A 114 23.90 -0.80 -4.20
N GLU A 115 24.53 -1.70 -3.43
CA GLU A 115 25.97 -1.65 -3.13
C GLU A 115 26.81 -1.74 -4.40
N HIS A 116 26.46 -2.67 -5.31
CA HIS A 116 27.13 -2.78 -6.60
C HIS A 116 27.00 -1.50 -7.43
N LEU A 117 25.81 -0.88 -7.46
CA LEU A 117 25.60 0.40 -8.14
C LEU A 117 26.48 1.52 -7.53
N LYS A 118 26.61 1.56 -6.20
CA LYS A 118 27.46 2.56 -5.50
C LYS A 118 28.94 2.40 -5.79
N GLN A 119 29.40 1.22 -6.25
CA GLN A 119 30.77 0.99 -6.71
C GLN A 119 31.03 1.55 -8.12
N LEU A 120 29.99 2.03 -8.82
CA LEU A 120 30.06 2.62 -10.15
C LEU A 120 29.80 4.14 -10.05
N PRO A 121 30.82 4.95 -9.72
CA PRO A 121 30.64 6.37 -9.38
C PRO A 121 30.07 7.18 -10.54
N ASN A 122 30.47 6.88 -11.78
CA ASN A 122 29.96 7.56 -12.97
C ASN A 122 28.43 7.42 -13.14
N LEU A 123 27.85 6.28 -12.81
CA LEU A 123 26.40 6.08 -12.84
C LEU A 123 25.69 6.81 -11.68
N CYS A 124 26.34 6.90 -10.52
CA CYS A 124 25.84 7.68 -9.39
C CYS A 124 25.83 9.18 -9.74
N GLU A 125 26.92 9.68 -10.30
CA GLU A 125 27.05 11.05 -10.80
C GLU A 125 26.02 11.38 -11.89
N LEU A 126 25.76 10.45 -12.82
CA LEU A 126 24.67 10.59 -13.79
C LEU A 126 23.32 10.82 -13.09
N CYS A 127 23.01 10.02 -12.06
CA CYS A 127 21.77 10.17 -11.30
C CYS A 127 21.70 11.50 -10.56
N ASP A 128 22.76 11.88 -9.85
CA ASP A 128 22.81 13.13 -9.10
C ASP A 128 22.73 14.35 -10.01
N ARG A 129 23.36 14.30 -11.19
CA ARG A 129 23.28 15.36 -12.20
C ARG A 129 21.85 15.55 -12.72
N ILE A 130 21.17 14.44 -13.05
CA ILE A 130 19.78 14.51 -13.54
C ILE A 130 18.84 14.99 -12.42
N LEU A 131 19.01 14.50 -11.19
CA LEU A 131 18.25 14.98 -10.03
C LEU A 131 18.46 16.48 -9.80
N GLY A 132 19.71 16.93 -9.82
CA GLY A 132 20.07 18.34 -9.63
C GLY A 132 19.52 19.25 -10.71
N ALA A 133 19.54 18.82 -11.98
CA ALA A 133 19.13 19.64 -13.11
C ALA A 133 17.61 19.69 -13.33
N TYR A 134 16.87 18.62 -13.00
CA TYR A 134 15.46 18.46 -13.38
C TYR A 134 14.49 18.22 -12.22
N PHE A 135 15.00 17.94 -11.01
CA PHE A 135 14.17 17.57 -9.86
C PHE A 135 14.44 18.43 -8.61
N THR A 136 15.15 19.55 -8.74
CA THR A 136 15.36 20.53 -7.67
C THR A 136 14.17 21.50 -7.58
N GLU A 137 13.35 21.29 -6.55
CA GLU A 137 12.42 22.27 -5.93
C GLU A 137 11.60 23.19 -6.85
N ASN A 138 10.71 22.59 -7.64
CA ASN A 138 9.35 23.09 -7.85
C ASN A 138 8.30 22.01 -7.53
N ALA A 139 8.68 21.04 -6.71
CA ALA A 139 7.83 19.92 -6.29
C ALA A 139 6.92 20.26 -5.10
N GLU A 140 6.66 21.53 -4.81
CA GLU A 140 5.42 21.98 -4.14
C GLU A 140 4.22 21.94 -5.11
N GLY A 141 4.23 20.96 -6.01
CA GLY A 141 3.15 20.63 -6.93
C GLY A 141 2.08 19.73 -6.30
N SER A 142 1.97 19.67 -4.98
CA SER A 142 0.68 19.38 -4.37
C SER A 142 -0.21 20.58 -4.68
N SER A 143 -0.79 20.60 -5.88
CA SER A 143 -1.81 21.59 -6.21
C SER A 143 -2.83 21.58 -5.08
N PRO A 144 -3.14 22.73 -4.45
CA PRO A 144 -4.06 22.81 -3.32
C PRO A 144 -5.38 22.08 -3.61
N ALA A 145 -5.79 22.04 -4.88
CA ALA A 145 -6.97 21.31 -5.35
C ALA A 145 -6.99 19.80 -5.00
N GLY A 146 -5.84 19.12 -4.97
CA GLY A 146 -5.77 17.68 -4.68
C GLY A 146 -5.94 17.38 -3.19
N GLN A 147 -5.27 18.17 -2.35
CA GLN A 147 -5.37 18.04 -0.89
C GLN A 147 -6.76 18.48 -0.40
N GLU A 148 -7.27 19.59 -0.95
CA GLU A 148 -8.59 20.13 -0.64
C GLU A 148 -9.72 19.18 -1.08
N ALA A 149 -9.55 18.45 -2.19
CA ALA A 149 -10.49 17.40 -2.59
C ALA A 149 -10.47 16.19 -1.65
N ILE A 150 -9.30 15.80 -1.14
CA ILE A 150 -9.17 14.72 -0.14
C ILE A 150 -9.82 15.15 1.18
N ASP A 151 -9.55 16.37 1.63
CA ASP A 151 -10.10 16.94 2.85
C ASP A 151 -11.62 17.11 2.75
N ALA A 152 -12.13 17.57 1.60
CA ALA A 152 -13.57 17.67 1.33
C ALA A 152 -14.26 16.30 1.33
N ASN A 153 -13.60 15.27 0.81
CA ASN A 153 -14.14 13.90 0.87
C ASN A 153 -14.13 13.35 2.30
N LEU A 154 -13.09 13.63 3.08
CA LEU A 154 -13.04 13.24 4.48
C LEU A 154 -14.13 13.93 5.31
N GLN A 155 -14.36 15.23 5.09
CA GLN A 155 -15.47 15.98 5.69
C GLN A 155 -16.83 15.40 5.31
N LYS A 156 -17.04 15.04 4.04
CA LYS A 156 -18.29 14.39 3.60
C LYS A 156 -18.52 13.06 4.31
N LEU A 157 -17.47 12.25 4.49
CA LEU A 157 -17.57 10.99 5.22
C LEU A 157 -17.91 11.23 6.70
N THR A 158 -17.26 12.19 7.36
CA THR A 158 -17.59 12.58 8.73
C THR A 158 -19.05 13.05 8.85
N GLN A 159 -19.53 13.81 7.87
CA GLN A 159 -20.90 14.31 7.87
C GLN A 159 -21.93 13.19 7.67
N LEU A 160 -21.65 12.22 6.80
CA LEU A 160 -22.50 11.04 6.61
C LEU A 160 -22.59 10.20 7.88
N VAL A 161 -21.46 9.93 8.54
CA VAL A 161 -21.45 9.18 9.81
C VAL A 161 -22.28 9.91 10.87
N ASN A 162 -22.11 11.24 10.99
CA ASN A 162 -22.89 12.02 11.95
C ASN A 162 -24.39 12.07 11.61
N GLN A 163 -24.74 12.09 10.32
CA GLN A 163 -26.13 12.04 9.87
C GLN A 163 -26.77 10.69 10.19
N GLU A 164 -26.05 9.59 9.96
CA GLU A 164 -26.52 8.24 10.33
C GLU A 164 -26.71 8.10 11.83
N SER A 165 -25.78 8.59 12.65
CA SER A 165 -25.93 8.59 14.12
C SER A 165 -27.19 9.35 14.58
N ASN A 166 -27.45 10.52 14.00
CA ASN A 166 -28.67 11.31 14.31
C ASN A 166 -29.96 10.61 13.88
N LEU A 167 -29.95 9.87 12.76
CA LEU A 167 -31.12 9.11 12.30
C LEU A 167 -31.40 7.94 13.23
N ILE A 168 -30.34 7.24 13.69
CA ILE A 168 -30.44 6.15 14.66
C ILE A 168 -31.04 6.67 15.97
N GLU A 169 -30.52 7.77 16.51
CA GLU A 169 -31.03 8.37 17.75
C GLU A 169 -32.51 8.77 17.63
N LYS A 170 -32.91 9.37 16.50
CA LYS A 170 -34.32 9.69 16.23
C LYS A 170 -35.20 8.46 16.08
N MET A 171 -34.68 7.39 15.50
CA MET A 171 -35.42 6.13 15.39
C MET A 171 -35.61 5.51 16.78
N ASP A 172 -34.58 5.50 17.62
CA ASP A 172 -34.67 5.03 19.00
C ASP A 172 -35.65 5.87 19.82
N ASP A 173 -35.59 7.21 19.73
CA ASP A 173 -36.54 8.11 20.41
C ASP A 173 -37.99 7.88 19.97
N ASN A 174 -38.22 7.65 18.67
CA ASN A 174 -39.54 7.35 18.14
C ASN A 174 -40.03 5.96 18.59
N LEU A 175 -39.13 4.98 18.70
CA LEU A 175 -39.43 3.66 19.25
C LEU A 175 -39.76 3.76 20.75
N TRP A 176 -39.03 4.57 21.51
CA TRP A 176 -39.29 4.85 22.93
C TRP A 176 -40.61 5.59 23.15
N ARG A 177 -40.97 6.52 22.27
CA ARG A 177 -42.23 7.29 22.33
C ARG A 177 -43.43 6.56 21.72
N SER A 178 -43.22 5.41 21.09
CA SER A 178 -44.30 4.63 20.48
C SER A 178 -45.29 4.13 21.56
N PRO A 179 -46.61 4.32 21.40
CA PRO A 179 -47.61 4.03 22.44
C PRO A 179 -47.65 2.58 22.94
N GLN A 180 -46.97 1.67 22.25
CA GLN A 180 -46.93 0.24 22.58
C GLN A 180 -45.93 -0.13 23.68
N ASN A 181 -45.02 0.78 24.07
CA ASN A 181 -43.98 0.50 25.07
C ASN A 181 -44.19 1.23 26.41
N ARG A 182 -45.45 1.43 26.83
CA ARG A 182 -45.72 1.79 28.24
C ARG A 182 -45.55 0.53 29.10
N PRO A 183 -44.68 0.52 30.12
CA PRO A 183 -44.68 -0.57 31.08
C PRO A 183 -46.07 -0.62 31.71
N ARG A 184 -46.73 -1.78 31.56
CA ARG A 184 -48.04 -2.06 32.12
C ARG A 184 -47.95 -1.83 33.63
N ALA A 185 -48.56 -0.75 34.11
CA ALA A 185 -48.64 -0.49 35.53
C ALA A 185 -49.29 -1.71 36.21
N LEU A 186 -48.54 -2.36 37.09
CA LEU A 186 -49.03 -3.43 37.95
C LEU A 186 -50.16 -2.85 38.80
N HIS A 187 -51.40 -3.27 38.51
CA HIS A 187 -52.52 -3.04 39.42
C HIS A 187 -52.25 -3.83 40.72
N PRO A 188 -52.38 -3.21 41.91
CA PRO A 188 -52.45 -3.96 43.15
C PRO A 188 -53.80 -4.67 43.21
N THR A 189 -53.78 -6.00 43.30
CA THR A 189 -54.96 -6.82 43.62
C THR A 189 -55.34 -6.61 45.10
N PRO A 190 -56.63 -6.46 45.43
CA PRO A 190 -57.04 -6.43 46.83
C PRO A 190 -57.05 -7.86 47.40
N SER A 191 -56.51 -7.94 48.61
CA SER A 191 -56.54 -9.06 49.53
C SER A 191 -57.98 -9.51 49.83
N SER A 192 -58.23 -10.82 49.77
CA SER A 192 -59.26 -11.47 50.60
C SER A 192 -58.77 -12.85 51.02
N ALA A 193 -58.66 -13.00 52.34
CA ALA A 193 -58.18 -14.15 53.05
C ALA A 193 -59.12 -15.37 53.01
N ASP A 194 -58.51 -16.52 53.24
CA ASP A 194 -59.00 -17.73 53.91
C ASP A 194 -60.30 -18.40 53.47
N ARG A 195 -60.16 -19.66 53.03
CA ARG A 195 -60.73 -20.79 53.77
C ARG A 195 -60.11 -22.12 53.34
N ASP A 196 -59.36 -22.68 54.29
CA ASP A 196 -58.88 -24.05 54.40
C ASP A 196 -60.06 -25.02 54.66
N SER A 197 -60.00 -26.24 54.11
CA SER A 197 -60.55 -27.47 54.70
C SER A 197 -60.24 -28.69 53.83
N SER A 198 -59.11 -29.31 54.18
CA SER A 198 -58.73 -30.73 54.10
C SER A 198 -59.86 -31.76 53.90
N GLN A 199 -59.59 -32.80 53.10
CA GLN A 199 -59.81 -34.20 53.51
C GLN A 199 -59.05 -35.21 52.61
N PHE A 200 -58.07 -35.88 53.22
CA PHE A 200 -57.43 -37.12 52.81
C PHE A 200 -58.33 -38.30 53.20
N LEU A 201 -58.39 -39.38 52.41
CA LEU A 201 -58.27 -40.77 52.93
C LEU A 201 -58.08 -41.81 51.81
N LYS A 202 -57.03 -42.61 51.97
CA LYS A 202 -56.67 -43.89 51.31
C LYS A 202 -57.42 -45.06 51.97
N PRO A 203 -57.43 -46.31 51.44
CA PRO A 203 -56.26 -47.19 51.35
C PRO A 203 -55.65 -47.32 49.94
#